data_AF-A0A3N4LW60-F1
#
_entry.id   AF-A0A3N4LW60-F1
#
_cell.length_a   1.000
_cell.length_b   1.000
_cell.length_c   1.000
_cell.angle_alpha   90.00
_cell.angle_beta   90.00
_cell.angle_gamma   90.00
#
_symmetry.space_group_name_H-M   'P 1'
#
loop_
_entity.id
_entity.type
_entity.pdbx_description
1 polymer ?
#
loop_
_entity_poly.entity_id
_entity_poly.type
_entity_poly.pdbx_seq_one_letter_code
_entity_poly.pdbx_strand_id
1 'polypeptide(L)'
;MANLELDANSETAIQPETVPVPLKTADIKIDPHGDITLAITTALGTACFLVNSGVMCLASPVMRAMLGPDSPFKEARDLAASSKEGTPLEVRLEDDDPQAMAVILRILHLQFDLVPTDPATVDEVKLYQMAIICDKYDMQRALGYWFKQWVPQVPIAGDGLFRIAGPKWMFMAYAFGHETMFTKLSRELMVQCEVTGDGRLVLPGIKHPIFDDTFVPEIVVDAIAASRLQAIEGIADHIHKEIEYYYPTTSNCGLIPFRCRHNHDQYMCDTLTLGILLREVRRLNVYPTLPPEVACKSVADLVQLLNGLTFPLMTKSSGGCCAAPNLPDCHTGGSYCLRCVTCTSCYRRYRPGTTGTMLDEKCSPVRRFKRGLVKIVDGVKGADFGMFARGTDRRDNDTKPSDLWNSVQFA
;
A
#
# COMPACT_ATOMS: atom_id res chain seq x y z
N MET A 1 -33.39 -78.39 -3.11
CA MET A 1 -33.10 -77.94 -4.49
C MET A 1 -32.05 -76.85 -4.40
N ALA A 2 -31.04 -76.96 -5.26
CA ALA A 2 -29.85 -76.12 -5.48
C ALA A 2 -29.86 -74.72 -4.85
N ASN A 3 -28.84 -74.38 -4.03
CA ASN A 3 -27.53 -73.84 -4.45
C ASN A 3 -27.66 -72.64 -5.38
N LEU A 4 -27.31 -71.46 -4.86
CA LEU A 4 -26.61 -70.41 -5.59
C LEU A 4 -25.78 -69.60 -4.59
N GLU A 5 -24.49 -69.88 -4.64
CA GLU A 5 -23.39 -69.21 -3.97
C GLU A 5 -23.29 -67.74 -4.42
N LEU A 6 -22.88 -66.87 -3.49
CA LEU A 6 -22.22 -65.61 -3.81
C LEU A 6 -21.10 -65.46 -2.80
N ASP A 7 -19.91 -65.86 -3.24
CA ASP A 7 -18.67 -65.89 -2.49
C ASP A 7 -18.27 -64.50 -2.00
N ALA A 8 -17.94 -64.44 -0.71
CA ALA A 8 -17.27 -63.32 -0.08
C ALA A 8 -15.78 -63.35 -0.48
N ASN A 9 -15.44 -62.71 -1.60
CA ASN A 9 -14.05 -62.40 -1.92
C ASN A 9 -13.62 -61.15 -1.14
N SER A 10 -12.87 -61.38 -0.07
CA SER A 10 -12.08 -60.35 0.60
C SER A 10 -10.89 -59.98 -0.30
N GLU A 11 -11.05 -58.94 -1.12
CA GLU A 11 -9.92 -58.27 -1.75
C GLU A 11 -9.16 -57.46 -0.69
N THR A 12 -8.16 -58.08 -0.07
CA THR A 12 -7.06 -57.35 0.56
C THR A 12 -6.34 -56.57 -0.53
N ALA A 13 -6.68 -55.29 -0.65
CA ALA A 13 -5.94 -54.33 -1.46
C ALA A 13 -4.52 -54.19 -0.88
N ILE A 14 -3.57 -54.85 -1.53
CA ILE A 14 -2.14 -54.62 -1.34
C ILE A 14 -1.88 -53.21 -1.86
N GLN A 15 -1.72 -52.24 -0.95
CA GLN A 15 -1.19 -50.93 -1.31
C GLN A 15 0.25 -51.15 -1.80
N PRO A 16 0.64 -50.62 -2.97
CA PRO A 16 2.03 -50.66 -3.38
C PRO A 16 2.83 -49.81 -2.39
N GLU A 17 3.67 -50.49 -1.62
CA GLU A 17 4.66 -49.90 -0.73
C GLU A 17 5.53 -48.97 -1.59
N THR A 18 5.33 -47.65 -1.43
CA THR A 18 6.12 -46.63 -2.11
C THR A 18 7.53 -46.71 -1.55
N VAL A 19 8.42 -47.40 -2.27
CA VAL A 19 9.87 -47.37 -2.02
C VAL A 19 10.27 -45.89 -1.94
N PRO A 20 10.82 -45.40 -0.80
CA PRO A 20 11.25 -44.01 -0.70
C PRO A 20 12.34 -43.79 -1.75
N VAL A 21 12.06 -42.96 -2.76
CA VAL A 21 13.08 -42.48 -3.68
C VAL A 21 14.16 -41.82 -2.83
N PRO A 22 15.44 -42.20 -2.94
CA PRO A 22 16.51 -41.57 -2.16
C PRO A 22 16.49 -40.07 -2.44
N LEU A 23 16.29 -39.27 -1.38
CA LEU A 23 16.36 -37.82 -1.45
C LEU A 23 17.74 -37.44 -2.03
N LYS A 24 17.76 -36.64 -3.10
CA LYS A 24 19.01 -36.22 -3.75
C LYS A 24 19.75 -35.25 -2.84
N THR A 25 21.05 -35.45 -2.63
CA THR A 25 21.90 -34.48 -1.92
C THR A 25 22.74 -33.71 -2.93
N ALA A 26 22.76 -32.38 -2.81
CA ALA A 26 23.59 -31.49 -3.60
C ALA A 26 24.61 -30.78 -2.71
N ASP A 27 25.88 -31.14 -2.83
CA ASP A 27 26.98 -30.53 -2.08
C ASP A 27 27.61 -29.37 -2.87
N ILE A 28 27.50 -28.17 -2.33
CA ILE A 28 27.91 -26.93 -2.98
C ILE A 28 28.97 -26.27 -2.10
N LYS A 29 30.19 -26.16 -2.63
CA LYS A 29 31.30 -25.49 -1.93
C LYS A 29 31.30 -24.01 -2.30
N ILE A 30 30.69 -23.17 -1.46
CA ILE A 30 30.77 -21.71 -1.60
C ILE A 30 32.15 -21.25 -1.12
N ASP A 31 32.60 -21.72 0.05
CA ASP A 31 33.97 -21.56 0.51
C ASP A 31 34.64 -22.94 0.65
N PRO A 32 35.68 -23.26 -0.16
CA PRO A 32 36.42 -24.51 -0.03
C PRO A 32 37.09 -24.72 1.34
N HIS A 33 37.32 -23.65 2.08
CA HIS A 33 37.90 -23.63 3.43
C HIS A 33 36.86 -23.32 4.52
N GLY A 34 35.57 -23.46 4.20
CA GLY A 34 34.48 -23.25 5.14
C GLY A 34 34.55 -24.16 6.36
N ASP A 35 34.02 -23.66 7.48
CA ASP A 35 33.97 -24.30 8.79
C ASP A 35 32.54 -24.70 9.19
N ILE A 36 31.54 -24.30 8.39
CA ILE A 36 30.14 -24.71 8.56
C ILE A 36 29.54 -25.20 7.25
N THR A 37 28.65 -26.19 7.34
CA THR A 37 27.82 -26.67 6.24
C THR A 37 26.36 -26.33 6.54
N LEU A 38 25.78 -25.41 5.78
CA LEU A 38 24.35 -25.08 5.87
C LEU A 38 23.54 -26.10 5.07
N ALA A 39 22.71 -26.89 5.74
CA ALA A 39 21.89 -27.93 5.13
C ALA A 39 20.42 -27.47 5.06
N ILE A 40 19.89 -27.36 3.84
CA ILE A 40 18.49 -27.03 3.57
C ILE A 40 17.81 -28.25 2.96
N THR A 41 16.80 -28.79 3.64
CA THR A 41 16.07 -29.97 3.16
C THR A 41 14.72 -29.56 2.59
N THR A 42 14.43 -30.02 1.37
CA THR A 42 13.17 -29.83 0.66
C THR A 42 12.56 -31.18 0.29
N ALA A 43 11.33 -31.19 -0.20
CA ALA A 43 10.69 -32.40 -0.73
C ALA A 43 11.48 -33.07 -1.88
N LEU A 44 12.35 -32.32 -2.57
CA LEU A 44 13.13 -32.79 -3.72
C LEU A 44 14.51 -33.33 -3.32
N GLY A 45 14.99 -33.04 -2.10
CA GLY A 45 16.34 -33.34 -1.68
C GLY A 45 16.93 -32.31 -0.71
N THR A 46 18.19 -32.52 -0.34
CA THR A 46 18.95 -31.65 0.58
C THR A 46 20.06 -30.93 -0.16
N ALA A 47 20.11 -29.61 -0.03
CA ALA A 47 21.23 -28.79 -0.50
C ALA A 47 22.15 -28.47 0.69
N CYS A 48 23.43 -28.80 0.56
CA CYS A 48 24.46 -28.59 1.57
C CYS A 48 25.46 -27.55 1.07
N PHE A 49 25.56 -26.41 1.76
CA PHE A 49 26.45 -25.32 1.39
C PHE A 49 27.62 -25.21 2.38
N LEU A 50 28.83 -25.53 1.93
CA LEU A 50 30.04 -25.28 2.72
C LEU A 50 30.40 -23.80 2.64
N VAL A 51 30.38 -23.10 3.78
CA VAL A 51 30.54 -21.64 3.90
C VAL A 51 31.41 -21.29 5.12
N ASN A 52 31.80 -20.02 5.23
CA ASN A 52 32.57 -19.50 6.36
C ASN A 52 31.67 -18.84 7.41
N SER A 53 31.73 -19.31 8.65
CA SER A 53 30.95 -18.81 9.79
C SER A 53 31.23 -17.34 10.11
N GLY A 54 32.48 -16.90 9.95
CA GLY A 54 32.90 -15.51 10.15
C GLY A 54 32.23 -14.58 9.14
N VAL A 55 32.19 -14.96 7.86
CA VAL A 55 31.46 -14.21 6.81
C VAL A 55 29.98 -14.13 7.16
N MET A 56 29.36 -15.23 7.59
CA MET A 56 27.95 -15.24 7.99
C MET A 56 27.69 -14.32 9.19
N CYS A 57 28.56 -14.35 10.22
CA CYS A 57 28.46 -13.49 11.40
C CYS A 57 28.65 -12.00 11.05
N LEU A 58 29.48 -11.67 10.06
CA LEU A 58 29.66 -10.29 9.59
C LEU A 58 28.39 -9.80 8.89
N ALA A 59 27.79 -10.62 8.03
CA ALA A 59 26.65 -10.28 7.22
C ALA A 59 25.30 -10.26 7.96
N SER A 60 25.15 -11.10 8.99
CA SER A 60 23.89 -11.34 9.68
C SER A 60 24.07 -11.23 11.20
N PRO A 61 23.40 -10.29 11.87
CA PRO A 61 23.32 -10.24 13.33
C PRO A 61 22.72 -11.51 13.93
N VAL A 62 21.76 -12.15 13.24
CA VAL A 62 21.14 -13.42 13.68
C VAL A 62 22.16 -14.56 13.65
N MET A 63 22.91 -14.70 12.56
CA MET A 63 23.98 -15.69 12.47
C MET A 63 25.10 -15.39 13.44
N ARG A 64 25.43 -14.11 13.69
CA ARG A 64 26.39 -13.72 14.73
C ARG A 64 25.92 -14.11 16.12
N ALA A 65 24.65 -13.90 16.41
CA ALA A 65 24.07 -14.32 17.67
C ALA A 65 24.17 -15.85 17.79
N MET A 66 23.90 -16.61 16.73
CA MET A 66 23.92 -18.09 16.72
C MET A 66 25.32 -18.72 16.76
N LEU A 67 26.25 -18.22 15.94
CA LEU A 67 27.55 -18.85 15.63
C LEU A 67 28.74 -18.05 16.15
N GLY A 68 28.53 -16.83 16.65
CA GLY A 68 29.60 -15.96 17.10
C GLY A 68 30.39 -16.55 18.27
N PRO A 69 31.68 -16.17 18.43
CA PRO A 69 32.55 -16.74 19.46
C PRO A 69 32.04 -16.48 20.89
N ASP A 70 31.37 -15.35 21.11
CA ASP A 70 30.79 -14.96 22.40
C ASP A 70 29.34 -15.44 22.59
N SER A 71 28.83 -16.25 21.66
CA SER A 71 27.46 -16.74 21.70
C SER A 71 27.25 -17.81 22.78
N PRO A 72 26.15 -17.74 23.56
CA PRO A 72 25.79 -18.78 24.51
C PRO A 72 25.09 -19.99 23.85
N PHE A 73 24.81 -19.96 22.54
CA PHE A 73 24.06 -21.03 21.89
C PHE A 73 24.89 -22.30 21.69
N LYS A 74 24.20 -23.41 21.43
CA LYS A 74 24.84 -24.72 21.27
C LYS A 74 25.70 -24.76 20.01
N GLU A 75 25.20 -24.15 18.96
CA GLU A 75 25.80 -24.04 17.64
C GLU A 75 27.20 -23.42 17.71
N ALA A 76 27.40 -22.36 18.48
CA ALA A 76 28.72 -21.76 18.68
C ALA A 76 29.70 -22.67 19.43
N ARG A 77 29.24 -23.40 20.46
CA ARG A 77 30.09 -24.38 21.17
C ARG A 77 30.46 -25.56 20.28
N ASP A 78 29.50 -26.06 19.52
CA ASP A 78 29.69 -27.16 18.59
C ASP A 78 30.62 -26.75 17.44
N LEU A 79 30.55 -25.49 16.98
CA LEU A 79 31.48 -24.93 16.00
C LEU A 79 32.91 -24.88 16.54
N ALA A 80 33.09 -24.42 17.78
CA ALA A 80 34.40 -24.38 18.43
C ALA A 80 34.98 -25.79 18.66
N ALA A 81 34.14 -26.80 18.91
CA ALA A 81 34.56 -28.19 19.02
C ALA A 81 34.94 -28.77 17.64
N SER A 82 34.07 -28.62 16.65
CA SER A 82 34.26 -29.12 15.28
C SER A 82 35.51 -28.52 14.62
N SER A 83 35.80 -27.24 14.89
CA SER A 83 37.02 -26.55 14.45
C SER A 83 38.30 -27.21 14.98
N LYS A 84 38.28 -27.80 16.19
CA LYS A 84 39.43 -28.54 16.75
C LYS A 84 39.61 -29.90 16.10
N GLU A 85 38.51 -30.51 15.66
CA GLU A 85 38.48 -31.81 14.99
C GLU A 85 38.79 -31.71 13.49
N GLY A 86 38.77 -30.50 12.92
CA GLY A 86 39.04 -30.25 11.51
C GLY A 86 37.87 -30.62 10.60
N THR A 87 36.66 -30.74 11.14
CA THR A 87 35.44 -31.07 10.40
C THR A 87 34.46 -29.90 10.43
N PRO A 88 33.81 -29.55 9.31
CA PRO A 88 32.79 -28.50 9.31
C PRO A 88 31.58 -28.86 10.17
N LEU A 89 31.02 -27.90 10.90
CA LEU A 89 29.77 -28.07 11.65
C LEU A 89 28.57 -28.05 10.68
N GLU A 90 27.71 -29.07 10.72
CA GLU A 90 26.43 -29.04 10.00
C GLU A 90 25.38 -28.21 10.77
N VAL A 91 24.82 -27.19 10.12
CA VAL A 91 23.72 -26.37 10.64
C VAL A 91 22.53 -26.54 9.71
N ARG A 92 21.41 -27.02 10.25
CA ARG A 92 20.18 -27.24 9.48
C ARG A 92 19.34 -25.97 9.46
N LEU A 93 19.01 -25.51 8.27
CA LEU A 93 18.11 -24.38 8.05
C LEU A 93 16.79 -24.92 7.52
N GLU A 94 15.76 -24.84 8.36
CA GLU A 94 14.41 -25.26 8.01
C GLU A 94 13.69 -24.14 7.25
N ASP A 95 12.86 -24.53 6.27
CA ASP A 95 11.94 -23.68 5.52
C ASP A 95 12.56 -22.59 4.62
N ASP A 96 13.87 -22.63 4.34
CA ASP A 96 14.50 -21.71 3.39
C ASP A 96 14.50 -22.27 1.96
N ASP A 97 14.39 -21.38 0.97
CA ASP A 97 14.57 -21.77 -0.43
C ASP A 97 16.07 -21.94 -0.76
N PRO A 98 16.51 -23.13 -1.22
CA PRO A 98 17.92 -23.40 -1.47
C PRO A 98 18.49 -22.59 -2.65
N GLN A 99 17.67 -22.21 -3.64
CA GLN A 99 18.17 -21.42 -4.78
C GLN A 99 18.39 -19.96 -4.39
N ALA A 100 17.47 -19.37 -3.63
CA ALA A 100 17.60 -18.04 -3.05
C ALA A 100 18.79 -17.97 -2.09
N MET A 101 18.94 -18.98 -1.22
CA MET A 101 20.09 -19.08 -0.32
C MET A 101 21.41 -19.15 -1.10
N ALA A 102 21.48 -19.93 -2.18
CA ALA A 102 22.70 -20.02 -2.99
C ALA A 102 23.14 -18.66 -3.56
N VAL A 103 22.20 -17.83 -4.02
CA VAL A 103 22.49 -16.47 -4.51
C VAL A 103 22.98 -15.58 -3.38
N ILE A 104 22.30 -15.61 -2.22
CA ILE A 104 22.70 -14.84 -1.03
C ILE A 104 24.11 -15.23 -0.61
N LEU A 105 24.41 -16.52 -0.48
CA LEU A 105 25.72 -16.99 -0.05
C LEU A 105 26.84 -16.59 -1.02
N ARG A 106 26.59 -16.62 -2.34
CA ARG A 106 27.53 -16.12 -3.34
C ARG A 106 27.82 -14.63 -3.16
N ILE A 107 26.80 -13.83 -2.87
CA ILE A 107 26.97 -12.40 -2.56
C ILE A 107 27.83 -12.22 -1.31
N LEU A 108 27.51 -12.93 -0.23
CA LEU A 108 28.24 -12.80 1.04
C LEU A 108 29.71 -13.21 0.91
N HIS A 109 30.00 -14.22 0.08
CA HIS A 109 31.36 -14.72 -0.18
C HIS A 109 32.03 -14.08 -1.40
N LEU A 110 31.51 -12.93 -1.86
CA LEU A 110 32.12 -12.10 -2.91
C LEU A 110 32.27 -12.79 -4.29
N GLN A 111 31.46 -13.82 -4.57
CA GLN A 111 31.42 -14.54 -5.85
C GLN A 111 30.47 -13.85 -6.84
N PHE A 112 30.69 -12.56 -7.07
CA PHE A 112 29.79 -11.69 -7.82
C PHE A 112 29.63 -12.06 -9.30
N ASP A 113 30.62 -12.72 -9.88
CA ASP A 113 30.59 -13.28 -11.24
C ASP A 113 29.55 -14.40 -11.39
N LEU A 114 29.17 -15.04 -10.28
CA LEU A 114 28.16 -16.10 -10.22
C LEU A 114 26.78 -15.61 -9.74
N VAL A 115 26.66 -14.31 -9.45
CA VAL A 115 25.40 -13.67 -9.07
C VAL A 115 24.67 -13.25 -10.34
N PRO A 116 23.40 -13.66 -10.55
CA PRO A 116 22.67 -13.24 -11.73
C PRO A 116 22.51 -11.72 -11.76
N THR A 117 22.91 -11.08 -12.86
CA THR A 117 22.76 -9.63 -13.06
C THR A 117 21.59 -9.27 -13.97
N ASP A 118 21.08 -10.24 -14.72
CA ASP A 118 19.91 -10.06 -15.57
C ASP A 118 18.61 -10.19 -14.75
N PRO A 119 17.75 -9.16 -14.72
CA PRO A 119 16.43 -9.22 -14.09
C PRO A 119 15.55 -10.37 -14.62
N ALA A 120 15.80 -10.89 -15.82
CA ALA A 120 15.09 -12.07 -16.34
C ALA A 120 15.47 -13.38 -15.62
N THR A 121 16.62 -13.41 -14.92
CA THR A 121 17.14 -14.60 -14.22
C THR A 121 16.76 -14.63 -12.73
N VAL A 122 16.49 -13.45 -12.15
CA VAL A 122 15.95 -13.30 -10.80
C VAL A 122 14.51 -12.81 -10.93
N ASP A 123 13.60 -13.75 -11.16
CA ASP A 123 12.17 -13.44 -11.21
C ASP A 123 11.63 -12.97 -9.85
N GLU A 124 10.41 -12.43 -9.85
CA GLU A 124 9.75 -11.93 -8.64
C GLU A 124 9.68 -13.00 -7.53
N VAL A 125 9.46 -14.26 -7.90
CA VAL A 125 9.34 -15.37 -6.94
C VAL A 125 10.66 -15.58 -6.20
N LYS A 126 11.78 -15.62 -6.93
CA LYS A 126 13.11 -15.78 -6.32
C LYS A 126 13.49 -14.55 -5.50
N LEU A 127 13.23 -13.34 -5.99
CA LEU A 127 13.46 -12.11 -5.21
C LEU A 127 12.68 -12.11 -3.90
N TYR A 128 11.43 -12.58 -3.94
CA TYR A 128 10.59 -12.68 -2.75
C TYR A 128 11.15 -13.69 -1.74
N GLN A 129 11.60 -14.86 -2.20
CA GLN A 129 12.27 -15.84 -1.33
C GLN A 129 13.57 -15.28 -0.72
N MET A 130 14.35 -14.52 -1.50
CA MET A 130 15.54 -13.84 -0.99
C MET A 130 15.18 -12.77 0.06
N ALA A 131 14.05 -12.06 -0.11
CA ALA A 131 13.56 -11.11 0.88
C ALA A 131 13.16 -11.80 2.19
N ILE A 132 12.53 -12.99 2.13
CA ILE A 132 12.20 -13.78 3.33
C ILE A 132 13.47 -14.15 4.09
N ILE A 133 14.48 -14.67 3.39
CA ILE A 133 15.77 -15.04 4.01
C ILE A 133 16.47 -13.78 4.55
N CYS A 134 16.43 -12.67 3.82
CA CYS A 134 17.00 -11.38 4.25
C CYS A 134 16.34 -10.85 5.52
N ASP A 135 15.02 -10.98 5.62
CA ASP A 135 14.23 -10.63 6.80
C ASP A 135 14.58 -11.52 7.99
N LYS A 136 14.48 -12.84 7.80
CA LYS A 136 14.71 -13.89 8.81
C LYS A 136 16.08 -13.79 9.49
N TYR A 137 17.12 -13.48 8.72
CA TYR A 137 18.50 -13.41 9.20
C TYR A 137 19.05 -11.98 9.33
N ASP A 138 18.22 -10.96 9.14
CA ASP A 138 18.59 -9.54 9.20
C ASP A 138 19.82 -9.18 8.34
N MET A 139 19.76 -9.52 7.05
CA MET A 139 20.86 -9.31 6.08
C MET A 139 20.68 -8.06 5.21
N GLN A 140 19.85 -7.10 5.65
CA GLN A 140 19.49 -5.91 4.86
C GLN A 140 20.72 -5.13 4.37
N ARG A 141 21.73 -4.96 5.23
CA ARG A 141 22.96 -4.23 4.90
C ARG A 141 23.80 -4.90 3.81
N ALA A 142 23.82 -6.23 3.80
CA ALA A 142 24.58 -7.01 2.82
C ALA A 142 23.87 -7.09 1.47
N LEU A 143 22.54 -7.15 1.47
CA LEU A 143 21.75 -7.44 0.27
C LEU A 143 21.07 -6.21 -0.37
N GLY A 144 20.89 -5.12 0.38
CA GLY A 144 20.14 -3.95 -0.09
C GLY A 144 20.72 -3.28 -1.34
N TYR A 145 22.05 -3.34 -1.54
CA TYR A 145 22.68 -2.84 -2.77
C TYR A 145 22.28 -3.68 -3.99
N TRP A 146 22.26 -5.01 -3.86
CA TRP A 146 21.94 -5.93 -4.95
C TRP A 146 20.48 -5.82 -5.39
N PHE A 147 19.58 -5.59 -4.43
CA PHE A 147 18.18 -5.38 -4.74
C PHE A 147 17.96 -4.22 -5.73
N LYS A 148 18.73 -3.12 -5.60
CA LYS A 148 18.65 -1.99 -6.55
C LYS A 148 18.99 -2.36 -8.00
N GLN A 149 19.78 -3.41 -8.20
CA GLN A 149 20.16 -3.91 -9.54
C GLN A 149 19.09 -4.81 -10.15
N TRP A 150 18.38 -5.59 -9.33
CA TRP A 150 17.34 -6.51 -9.80
C TRP A 150 15.97 -5.87 -9.90
N VAL A 151 15.72 -4.77 -9.19
CA VAL A 151 14.49 -4.00 -9.33
C VAL A 151 14.39 -3.53 -10.77
N PRO A 152 13.40 -4.02 -11.54
CA PRO A 152 13.20 -3.51 -12.88
C PRO A 152 12.78 -2.04 -12.76
N GLN A 153 13.19 -1.20 -13.71
CA GLN A 153 12.84 0.23 -13.77
C GLN A 153 11.35 0.44 -14.16
N VAL A 154 10.46 -0.35 -13.57
CA VAL A 154 9.04 -0.36 -13.88
C VAL A 154 8.41 0.88 -13.24
N PRO A 155 7.60 1.64 -13.99
CA PRO A 155 6.77 2.67 -13.40
C PRO A 155 5.80 1.99 -12.44
N ILE A 156 6.06 2.09 -11.14
CA ILE A 156 5.18 1.63 -10.05
C ILE A 156 3.79 2.32 -10.13
N ALA A 157 3.68 3.39 -10.91
CA ALA A 157 2.46 4.13 -11.13
C ALA A 157 1.67 3.62 -12.35
N GLY A 158 0.52 2.99 -12.08
CA GLY A 158 -0.62 3.03 -13.01
C GLY A 158 -0.92 1.77 -13.83
N ASP A 159 -0.24 0.64 -13.60
CA ASP A 159 -0.63 -0.63 -14.22
C ASP A 159 -1.37 -1.57 -13.26
N GLY A 160 -2.12 -2.53 -13.82
CA GLY A 160 -2.77 -3.57 -13.03
C GLY A 160 -1.80 -4.50 -12.30
N LEU A 161 -0.50 -4.42 -12.58
CA LEU A 161 0.54 -5.25 -11.96
C LEU A 161 0.75 -4.86 -10.49
N PHE A 162 0.62 -3.58 -10.15
CA PHE A 162 0.60 -3.13 -8.75
C PHE A 162 -0.48 -3.85 -7.92
N ARG A 163 -1.65 -4.13 -8.52
CA ARG A 163 -2.76 -4.77 -7.80
C ARG A 163 -2.50 -6.24 -7.45
N ILE A 164 -1.61 -6.88 -8.19
CA ILE A 164 -1.31 -8.32 -8.08
C ILE A 164 0.01 -8.52 -7.31
N ALA A 165 1.02 -7.70 -7.58
CA ALA A 165 2.36 -7.86 -7.02
C ALA A 165 2.69 -6.84 -5.92
N GLY A 166 1.93 -5.74 -5.80
CA GLY A 166 2.18 -4.63 -4.88
C GLY A 166 2.50 -5.02 -3.42
N PRO A 167 1.78 -5.99 -2.81
CA PRO A 167 2.08 -6.42 -1.44
C PRO A 167 3.42 -7.13 -1.30
N LYS A 168 3.78 -7.99 -2.27
CA LYS A 168 5.09 -8.66 -2.29
C LYS A 168 6.22 -7.66 -2.49
N TRP A 169 6.03 -6.70 -3.41
CA TRP A 169 6.98 -5.60 -3.61
C TRP A 169 7.10 -4.70 -2.38
N MET A 170 6.02 -4.51 -1.61
CA MET A 170 6.08 -3.81 -0.33
C MET A 170 6.99 -4.53 0.65
N PHE A 171 6.81 -5.85 0.82
CA PHE A 171 7.67 -6.65 1.68
C PHE A 171 9.12 -6.66 1.20
N MET A 172 9.37 -6.83 -0.10
CA MET A 172 10.74 -6.79 -0.65
C MET A 172 11.40 -5.43 -0.40
N ALA A 173 10.69 -4.33 -0.64
CA ALA A 173 11.20 -3.00 -0.35
C ALA A 173 11.51 -2.80 1.14
N TYR A 174 10.69 -3.39 2.03
CA TYR A 174 10.94 -3.41 3.46
C TYR A 174 12.19 -4.22 3.82
N ALA A 175 12.25 -5.49 3.43
CA ALA A 175 13.31 -6.43 3.78
C ALA A 175 14.69 -6.00 3.27
N PHE A 176 14.75 -5.42 2.06
CA PHE A 176 16.00 -4.92 1.47
C PHE A 176 16.32 -3.47 1.84
N GLY A 177 15.46 -2.78 2.58
CA GLY A 177 15.68 -1.38 2.97
C GLY A 177 15.65 -0.39 1.81
N HIS A 178 14.82 -0.64 0.80
CA HIS A 178 14.73 0.20 -0.38
C HIS A 178 13.74 1.37 -0.17
N GLU A 179 14.20 2.39 0.56
CA GLU A 179 13.39 3.51 1.06
C GLU A 179 12.50 4.18 -0.01
N THR A 180 13.05 4.47 -1.19
CA THR A 180 12.32 5.18 -2.26
C THR A 180 11.19 4.34 -2.86
N MET A 181 11.34 3.02 -2.87
CA MET A 181 10.32 2.10 -3.35
C MET A 181 9.27 1.91 -2.26
N PHE A 182 9.69 1.70 -1.02
CA PHE A 182 8.82 1.59 0.14
C PHE A 182 7.90 2.83 0.27
N THR A 183 8.46 4.03 0.14
CA THR A 183 7.71 5.29 0.19
C THR A 183 6.69 5.37 -0.94
N LYS A 184 7.06 5.00 -2.18
CA LYS A 184 6.14 5.04 -3.33
C LYS A 184 5.01 4.02 -3.19
N LEU A 185 5.34 2.78 -2.85
CA LEU A 185 4.37 1.69 -2.68
C LEU A 185 3.42 1.99 -1.53
N SER A 186 3.92 2.52 -0.41
CA SER A 186 3.08 2.78 0.77
C SER A 186 2.10 3.90 0.48
N ARG A 187 2.54 4.97 -0.21
CA ARG A 187 1.64 6.03 -0.67
C ARG A 187 0.53 5.47 -1.57
N GLU A 188 0.89 4.63 -2.53
CA GLU A 188 -0.10 4.06 -3.45
C GLU A 188 -1.10 3.17 -2.70
N LEU A 189 -0.63 2.32 -1.79
CA LEU A 189 -1.50 1.49 -0.94
C LEU A 189 -2.43 2.36 -0.09
N MET A 190 -1.94 3.44 0.54
CA MET A 190 -2.77 4.38 1.32
C MET A 190 -3.89 5.00 0.49
N VAL A 191 -3.65 5.26 -0.80
CA VAL A 191 -4.63 5.87 -1.70
C VAL A 191 -5.63 4.84 -2.25
N GLN A 192 -5.16 3.62 -2.53
CA GLN A 192 -5.91 2.59 -3.26
C GLN A 192 -6.62 1.58 -2.36
N CYS A 193 -6.19 1.37 -1.10
CA CYS A 193 -6.78 0.32 -0.27
C CYS A 193 -8.15 0.69 0.31
N GLU A 194 -9.01 -0.32 0.43
CA GLU A 194 -10.31 -0.30 1.10
C GLU A 194 -10.21 -1.07 2.43
N VAL A 195 -11.18 -0.88 3.30
CA VAL A 195 -11.28 -1.58 4.59
C VAL A 195 -12.52 -2.48 4.56
N THR A 196 -12.34 -3.76 4.86
CA THR A 196 -13.45 -4.72 5.02
C THR A 196 -14.18 -4.52 6.35
N GLY A 197 -15.35 -5.15 6.52
CA GLY A 197 -16.14 -5.02 7.76
C GLY A 197 -15.44 -5.53 9.03
N ASP A 198 -14.42 -6.38 8.88
CA ASP A 198 -13.55 -6.90 9.94
C ASP A 198 -12.25 -6.08 10.11
N GLY A 199 -12.10 -4.95 9.41
CA GLY A 199 -10.98 -4.02 9.58
C GLY A 199 -9.74 -4.33 8.75
N ARG A 200 -9.77 -5.34 7.87
CA ARG A 200 -8.62 -5.71 7.03
C ARG A 200 -8.52 -4.83 5.78
N LEU A 201 -7.29 -4.59 5.33
CA LEU A 201 -7.04 -3.84 4.10
C LEU A 201 -7.18 -4.74 2.88
N VAL A 202 -7.95 -4.30 1.89
CA VAL A 202 -8.18 -4.97 0.59
C VAL A 202 -8.00 -4.00 -0.58
N LEU A 203 -7.86 -4.50 -1.80
CA LEU A 203 -7.86 -3.66 -3.01
C LEU A 203 -9.24 -3.69 -3.71
N PRO A 204 -9.66 -2.62 -4.41
CA PRO A 204 -11.02 -2.50 -4.96
C PRO A 204 -11.42 -3.64 -5.93
N GLY A 205 -12.18 -4.63 -5.49
CA GLY A 205 -12.58 -5.78 -6.31
C GLY A 205 -11.76 -7.07 -6.07
N ILE A 206 -10.79 -7.02 -5.16
CA ILE A 206 -10.10 -8.19 -4.60
C ILE A 206 -10.60 -8.37 -3.16
N LYS A 207 -11.20 -9.52 -2.86
CA LYS A 207 -11.72 -9.80 -1.51
C LYS A 207 -10.67 -10.34 -0.53
N HIS A 208 -9.53 -10.78 -1.05
CA HIS A 208 -8.43 -11.25 -0.22
C HIS A 208 -7.69 -10.06 0.40
N PRO A 209 -7.38 -10.10 1.71
CA PRO A 209 -6.57 -9.07 2.34
C PRO A 209 -5.20 -8.91 1.66
N ILE A 210 -4.74 -7.67 1.59
CA ILE A 210 -3.51 -7.28 0.89
C ILE A 210 -2.29 -8.01 1.45
N PHE A 211 -2.23 -8.18 2.78
CA PHE A 211 -1.02 -8.59 3.49
C PHE A 211 -1.04 -9.99 4.09
N ASP A 212 -2.16 -10.73 4.00
CA ASP A 212 -2.31 -12.05 4.65
C ASP A 212 -1.28 -13.08 4.14
N ASP A 213 -0.89 -13.02 2.87
CA ASP A 213 0.12 -13.90 2.26
C ASP A 213 1.51 -13.25 2.20
N THR A 214 1.78 -12.28 3.08
CA THR A 214 3.04 -11.55 3.10
C THR A 214 3.63 -11.42 4.49
N PHE A 215 4.94 -11.17 4.55
CA PHE A 215 5.66 -10.94 5.80
C PHE A 215 5.84 -9.44 6.10
N VAL A 216 4.93 -8.59 5.60
CA VAL A 216 4.94 -7.16 5.93
C VAL A 216 4.65 -6.98 7.42
N PRO A 217 5.48 -6.26 8.20
CA PRO A 217 5.23 -6.07 9.62
C PRO A 217 3.92 -5.33 9.90
N GLU A 218 3.20 -5.74 10.95
CA GLU A 218 1.91 -5.15 11.33
C GLU A 218 1.99 -3.63 11.54
N ILE A 219 3.09 -3.14 12.10
CA ILE A 219 3.33 -1.70 12.28
C ILE A 219 3.31 -0.91 10.96
N VAL A 220 3.72 -1.53 9.85
CA VAL A 220 3.64 -0.93 8.51
C VAL A 220 2.20 -0.94 8.00
N VAL A 221 1.48 -2.05 8.23
CA VAL A 221 0.06 -2.20 7.87
C VAL A 221 -0.79 -1.16 8.60
N ASP A 222 -0.59 -1.01 9.91
CA ASP A 222 -1.24 -0.01 10.75
C ASP A 222 -0.96 1.42 10.28
N ALA A 223 0.29 1.72 9.91
CA ALA A 223 0.64 3.04 9.38
C ALA A 223 -0.07 3.35 8.05
N ILE A 224 -0.24 2.36 7.17
CA ILE A 224 -1.00 2.49 5.93
C ILE A 224 -2.48 2.73 6.23
N ALA A 225 -3.06 1.93 7.13
CA ALA A 225 -4.46 2.07 7.54
C ALA A 225 -4.75 3.44 8.18
N ALA A 226 -3.87 3.90 9.07
CA ALA A 226 -3.99 5.19 9.75
C ALA A 226 -3.87 6.37 8.77
N SER A 227 -2.90 6.35 7.86
CA SER A 227 -2.72 7.40 6.86
C SER A 227 -3.91 7.46 5.89
N ARG A 228 -4.43 6.29 5.46
CA ARG A 228 -5.67 6.21 4.68
C ARG A 228 -6.83 6.85 5.44
N LEU A 229 -7.05 6.48 6.70
CA LEU A 229 -8.15 7.03 7.51
C LEU A 229 -8.04 8.55 7.64
N GLN A 230 -6.84 9.07 7.91
CA GLN A 230 -6.57 10.51 7.97
C GLN A 230 -6.94 11.22 6.67
N ALA A 231 -6.67 10.62 5.51
CA ALA A 231 -7.06 11.18 4.22
C ALA A 231 -8.59 11.20 4.04
N ILE A 232 -9.29 10.13 4.44
CA ILE A 232 -10.76 10.05 4.41
C ILE A 232 -11.39 11.11 5.33
N GLU A 233 -10.88 11.27 6.55
CA GLU A 233 -11.30 12.32 7.48
C GLU A 233 -11.03 13.71 6.92
N GLY A 234 -9.87 13.92 6.28
CA GLY A 234 -9.53 15.17 5.60
C GLY A 234 -10.51 15.51 4.47
N ILE A 235 -11.01 14.50 3.74
CA ILE A 235 -12.05 14.68 2.71
C ILE A 235 -13.39 15.06 3.37
N ALA A 236 -13.79 14.37 4.44
CA ALA A 236 -15.00 14.70 5.19
C ALA A 236 -14.95 16.15 5.69
N ASP A 237 -13.86 16.53 6.35
CA ASP A 237 -13.60 17.90 6.82
C ASP A 237 -13.69 18.93 5.70
N HIS A 238 -13.17 18.60 4.52
CA HIS A 238 -13.25 19.49 3.36
C HIS A 238 -14.69 19.68 2.87
N ILE A 239 -15.52 18.64 2.89
CA ILE A 239 -16.96 18.75 2.61
C ILE A 239 -17.62 19.70 3.63
N HIS A 240 -17.34 19.52 4.92
CA HIS A 240 -17.87 20.40 5.97
C HIS A 240 -17.41 21.85 5.79
N LYS A 241 -16.13 22.09 5.53
CA LYS A 241 -15.57 23.43 5.28
C LYS A 241 -16.20 24.12 4.08
N GLU A 242 -16.48 23.38 3.00
CA GLU A 242 -17.13 23.93 1.81
C GLU A 242 -18.59 24.32 2.06
N ILE A 243 -19.29 23.63 2.97
CA ILE A 243 -20.64 23.99 3.43
C ILE A 243 -20.57 25.20 4.38
N GLU A 244 -19.69 25.15 5.39
CA GLU A 244 -19.50 26.23 6.36
C GLU A 244 -19.04 27.54 5.70
N TYR A 245 -18.35 27.46 4.57
CA TYR A 245 -18.00 28.62 3.77
C TYR A 245 -19.22 29.49 3.41
N TYR A 246 -20.37 28.87 3.11
CA TYR A 246 -21.62 29.57 2.77
C TYR A 246 -22.56 29.75 3.98
N TYR A 247 -22.43 28.91 5.01
CA TYR A 247 -23.24 28.99 6.23
C TYR A 247 -22.37 28.80 7.49
N PRO A 248 -21.65 29.86 7.93
CA PRO A 248 -20.77 29.78 9.08
C PRO A 248 -21.58 29.68 10.38
N THR A 249 -21.19 28.73 11.23
CA THR A 249 -21.84 28.47 12.52
C THR A 249 -21.56 29.57 13.55
N THR A 250 -20.43 30.28 13.39
CA THR A 250 -20.02 31.41 14.24
C THR A 250 -19.84 32.65 13.37
N SER A 251 -20.54 33.73 13.74
CA SER A 251 -20.28 35.05 13.16
C SER A 251 -20.06 36.04 14.30
N ASN A 252 -18.88 36.69 14.32
CA ASN A 252 -18.48 37.60 15.40
C ASN A 252 -19.41 38.83 15.56
N CYS A 253 -20.31 39.08 14.59
CA CYS A 253 -21.27 40.18 14.59
C CYS A 253 -22.74 39.75 14.33
N GLY A 254 -23.07 38.46 14.38
CA GLY A 254 -24.44 37.97 14.09
C GLY A 254 -24.88 38.05 12.61
N LEU A 255 -23.98 38.49 11.71
CA LEU A 255 -24.22 38.63 10.27
C LEU A 255 -23.44 37.57 9.49
N ILE A 256 -24.13 36.83 8.61
CA ILE A 256 -23.50 35.88 7.70
C ILE A 256 -22.81 36.67 6.57
N PRO A 257 -21.49 36.53 6.38
CA PRO A 257 -20.77 37.24 5.34
C PRO A 257 -21.12 36.71 3.95
N PHE A 258 -21.46 37.62 3.05
CA PHE A 258 -21.67 37.32 1.64
C PHE A 258 -20.37 36.92 0.93
N ARG A 259 -20.41 35.83 0.18
CA ARG A 259 -19.29 35.27 -0.59
C ARG A 259 -19.37 35.66 -2.06
N CYS A 260 -20.59 35.82 -2.58
CA CYS A 260 -20.82 36.33 -3.91
C CYS A 260 -20.30 37.77 -4.06
N ARG A 261 -19.44 38.01 -5.05
CA ARG A 261 -18.87 39.34 -5.35
C ARG A 261 -19.78 40.23 -6.19
N HIS A 262 -20.99 39.77 -6.55
CA HIS A 262 -21.93 40.55 -7.37
C HIS A 262 -22.84 41.40 -6.47
N ASN A 263 -22.73 42.72 -6.55
CA ASN A 263 -23.36 43.68 -5.63
C ASN A 263 -24.89 43.64 -5.48
N HIS A 264 -25.65 43.05 -6.42
CA HIS A 264 -27.12 43.17 -6.42
C HIS A 264 -27.89 42.00 -5.79
N ASP A 265 -27.32 40.79 -5.67
CA ASP A 265 -28.06 39.58 -5.25
C ASP A 265 -27.20 38.59 -4.42
N GLN A 266 -26.36 39.11 -3.53
CA GLN A 266 -25.33 38.30 -2.86
C GLN A 266 -25.92 37.17 -2.00
N TYR A 267 -26.93 37.49 -1.18
CA TYR A 267 -27.64 36.52 -0.32
C TYR A 267 -28.27 35.37 -1.11
N MET A 268 -28.95 35.70 -2.21
CA MET A 268 -29.67 34.71 -3.03
C MET A 268 -28.68 33.77 -3.74
N CYS A 269 -27.58 34.31 -4.26
CA CYS A 269 -26.53 33.50 -4.90
C CYS A 269 -25.92 32.49 -3.93
N ASP A 270 -25.57 32.93 -2.71
CA ASP A 270 -24.95 32.06 -1.70
C ASP A 270 -25.93 31.00 -1.19
N THR A 271 -27.19 31.38 -0.96
CA THR A 271 -28.26 30.46 -0.53
C THR A 271 -28.55 29.38 -1.56
N LEU A 272 -28.65 29.76 -2.84
CA LEU A 272 -28.85 28.81 -3.95
C LEU A 272 -27.66 27.86 -4.09
N THR A 273 -26.44 28.39 -3.99
CA THR A 273 -25.21 27.60 -4.07
C THR A 273 -25.14 26.57 -2.95
N LEU A 274 -25.42 27.00 -1.71
CA LEU A 274 -25.48 26.12 -0.55
C LEU A 274 -26.55 25.03 -0.70
N GLY A 275 -27.76 25.39 -1.14
CA GLY A 275 -28.86 24.44 -1.33
C GLY A 275 -28.53 23.37 -2.37
N ILE A 276 -27.89 23.75 -3.49
CA ILE A 276 -27.41 22.81 -4.51
C ILE A 276 -26.31 21.91 -3.92
N LEU A 277 -25.31 22.48 -3.26
CA LEU A 277 -24.21 21.72 -2.68
C LEU A 277 -24.74 20.68 -1.69
N LEU A 278 -25.58 21.09 -0.73
CA LEU A 278 -26.21 20.21 0.26
C LEU A 278 -27.01 19.08 -0.39
N ARG A 279 -27.78 19.39 -1.45
CA ARG A 279 -28.53 18.38 -2.18
C ARG A 279 -27.62 17.35 -2.84
N GLU A 280 -26.53 17.79 -3.47
CA GLU A 280 -25.62 16.89 -4.17
C GLU A 280 -24.78 16.04 -3.21
N VAL A 281 -24.24 16.62 -2.12
CA VAL A 281 -23.50 15.83 -1.12
C VAL A 281 -24.40 14.83 -0.38
N ARG A 282 -25.68 15.17 -0.16
CA ARG A 282 -26.66 14.21 0.37
C ARG A 282 -27.05 13.14 -0.64
N ARG A 283 -27.18 13.50 -1.93
CA ARG A 283 -27.43 12.53 -3.02
C ARG A 283 -26.31 11.50 -3.13
N LEU A 284 -25.06 11.91 -2.90
CA LEU A 284 -23.89 11.03 -2.86
C LEU A 284 -23.73 10.30 -1.52
N ASN A 285 -24.58 10.56 -0.53
CA ASN A 285 -24.53 9.97 0.80
C ASN A 285 -23.21 10.23 1.55
N VAL A 286 -22.65 11.44 1.42
CA VAL A 286 -21.37 11.85 2.04
C VAL A 286 -21.51 12.94 3.11
N TYR A 287 -22.74 13.34 3.44
CA TYR A 287 -23.06 14.40 4.42
C TYR A 287 -24.41 14.13 5.08
N PRO A 288 -24.59 14.35 6.41
CA PRO A 288 -23.72 15.08 7.35
C PRO A 288 -22.54 14.29 7.92
N THR A 289 -22.53 12.98 7.75
CA THR A 289 -21.44 12.09 8.16
C THR A 289 -21.18 11.09 7.04
N LEU A 290 -19.96 10.56 6.97
CA LEU A 290 -19.67 9.47 6.05
C LEU A 290 -20.22 8.17 6.65
N PRO A 291 -21.16 7.48 5.99
CA PRO A 291 -21.60 6.17 6.44
C PRO A 291 -20.46 5.14 6.30
N PRO A 292 -20.47 4.04 7.07
CA PRO A 292 -19.41 3.03 7.04
C PRO A 292 -19.11 2.51 5.63
N GLU A 293 -20.15 2.28 4.81
CA GLU A 293 -20.02 1.81 3.42
C GLU A 293 -19.20 2.74 2.52
N VAL A 294 -19.20 4.05 2.83
CA VAL A 294 -18.43 5.07 2.10
C VAL A 294 -17.07 5.27 2.76
N ALA A 295 -17.01 5.27 4.09
CA ALA A 295 -15.76 5.42 4.85
C ALA A 295 -14.79 4.24 4.64
N CYS A 296 -15.31 3.06 4.29
CA CYS A 296 -14.52 1.86 3.96
C CYS A 296 -13.93 1.87 2.54
N LYS A 297 -14.37 2.75 1.64
CA LYS A 297 -13.86 2.84 0.25
C LYS A 297 -12.43 3.36 0.19
N SER A 298 -11.73 3.13 -0.91
CA SER A 298 -10.41 3.73 -1.11
C SER A 298 -10.49 5.26 -1.19
N VAL A 299 -9.39 5.94 -0.89
CA VAL A 299 -9.30 7.41 -1.05
C VAL A 299 -9.56 7.77 -2.52
N ALA A 300 -8.99 6.99 -3.44
CA ALA A 300 -9.22 7.15 -4.88
C ALA A 300 -10.70 7.02 -5.26
N ASP A 301 -11.40 5.99 -4.77
CA ASP A 301 -12.81 5.76 -5.07
C ASP A 301 -13.73 6.83 -4.45
N LEU A 302 -13.42 7.30 -3.24
CA LEU A 302 -14.16 8.40 -2.62
C LEU A 302 -13.97 9.70 -3.42
N VAL A 303 -12.75 10.00 -3.86
CA VAL A 303 -12.49 11.15 -4.73
C VAL A 303 -13.21 11.01 -6.06
N GLN A 304 -13.24 9.80 -6.63
CA GLN A 304 -13.97 9.52 -7.87
C GLN A 304 -15.49 9.68 -7.71
N LEU A 305 -16.05 9.23 -6.58
CA LEU A 305 -17.46 9.46 -6.23
C LEU A 305 -17.77 10.96 -6.17
N LEU A 306 -16.92 11.73 -5.49
CA LEU A 306 -17.06 13.17 -5.33
C LEU A 306 -16.79 13.96 -6.62
N ASN A 307 -16.02 13.40 -7.57
CA ASN A 307 -15.87 13.98 -8.90
C ASN A 307 -17.17 14.00 -9.70
N GLY A 308 -18.13 13.13 -9.32
CA GLY A 308 -19.50 13.10 -9.83
C GLY A 308 -20.43 14.22 -9.30
N LEU A 309 -19.92 15.15 -8.49
CA LEU A 309 -20.68 16.35 -8.11
C LEU A 309 -20.97 17.22 -9.35
N THR A 310 -22.26 17.47 -9.58
CA THR A 310 -22.73 18.34 -10.66
C THR A 310 -23.25 19.66 -10.10
N PHE A 311 -23.00 20.77 -10.80
CA PHE A 311 -23.58 22.07 -10.46
C PHE A 311 -24.33 22.60 -11.69
N PRO A 312 -25.64 22.89 -11.57
CA PRO A 312 -26.43 23.36 -12.69
C PRO A 312 -26.00 24.78 -13.11
N LEU A 313 -26.02 25.03 -14.41
CA LEU A 313 -25.75 26.34 -14.99
C LEU A 313 -26.80 27.35 -14.54
N MET A 314 -26.38 28.36 -13.79
CA MET A 314 -27.22 29.49 -13.41
C MET A 314 -27.15 30.55 -14.51
N THR A 315 -28.03 30.49 -15.51
CA THR A 315 -28.08 31.51 -16.57
C THR A 315 -28.88 32.73 -16.11
N LYS A 316 -28.29 33.94 -16.19
CA LYS A 316 -29.07 35.19 -16.16
C LYS A 316 -29.82 35.31 -17.49
N SER A 317 -31.14 35.19 -17.50
CA SER A 317 -31.94 35.58 -18.66
C SER A 317 -32.02 37.10 -18.72
N SER A 318 -31.22 37.72 -19.59
CA SER A 318 -31.38 39.12 -19.95
C SER A 318 -32.56 39.26 -20.91
N GLY A 319 -33.78 39.37 -20.37
CA GLY A 319 -34.95 39.66 -21.21
C GLY A 319 -36.28 39.29 -20.57
N GLY A 320 -36.91 40.27 -19.90
CA GLY A 320 -38.31 40.21 -19.45
C GLY A 320 -38.50 40.76 -18.04
N CYS A 321 -39.60 41.47 -17.81
CA CYS A 321 -39.96 42.20 -16.59
C CYS A 321 -40.02 41.40 -15.27
N CYS A 322 -39.55 40.15 -15.22
CA CYS A 322 -39.71 39.26 -14.06
C CYS A 322 -38.33 38.74 -13.63
N ALA A 323 -37.62 39.55 -12.84
CA ALA A 323 -36.28 39.28 -12.34
C ALA A 323 -36.22 38.33 -11.12
N ALA A 324 -37.34 37.74 -10.67
CA ALA A 324 -37.32 36.70 -9.64
C ALA A 324 -38.57 35.81 -9.74
N PRO A 325 -38.45 34.47 -9.65
CA PRO A 325 -39.60 33.66 -9.32
C PRO A 325 -39.86 33.80 -7.80
N ASN A 326 -40.94 34.49 -7.43
CA ASN A 326 -41.59 34.15 -6.17
C ASN A 326 -42.13 32.73 -6.37
N LEU A 327 -41.60 31.75 -5.63
CA LEU A 327 -42.06 30.37 -5.63
C LEU A 327 -43.27 30.26 -4.69
N PRO A 328 -44.50 30.02 -5.18
CA PRO A 328 -45.56 29.48 -4.35
C PRO A 328 -45.43 27.94 -4.37
N ASP A 329 -45.71 27.32 -3.23
CA ASP A 329 -45.66 25.88 -3.01
C ASP A 329 -46.37 25.08 -4.12
N CYS A 330 -45.62 24.23 -4.83
CA CYS A 330 -46.16 23.36 -5.87
C CYS A 330 -46.35 21.94 -5.31
N HIS A 331 -47.60 21.56 -5.05
CA HIS A 331 -48.02 20.25 -4.51
C HIS A 331 -47.89 19.06 -5.48
N THR A 332 -46.91 19.05 -6.38
CA THR A 332 -46.71 17.95 -7.33
C THR A 332 -45.31 17.38 -7.20
N GLY A 333 -45.20 16.15 -6.69
CA GLY A 333 -43.97 15.43 -6.39
C GLY A 333 -43.12 15.06 -7.61
N GLY A 334 -42.55 16.05 -8.29
CA GLY A 334 -41.56 15.90 -9.35
C GLY A 334 -40.53 17.03 -9.30
N SER A 335 -39.25 16.68 -9.43
CA SER A 335 -38.13 17.64 -9.40
C SER A 335 -38.15 18.51 -10.66
N TYR A 336 -38.66 19.75 -10.56
CA TYR A 336 -38.73 20.78 -11.61
C TYR A 336 -39.91 20.63 -12.59
N CYS A 337 -41.06 21.18 -12.22
CA CYS A 337 -42.17 21.37 -13.15
C CYS A 337 -41.93 22.59 -14.05
N LEU A 338 -41.42 22.37 -15.27
CA LEU A 338 -41.30 23.39 -16.33
C LEU A 338 -42.64 24.03 -16.75
N ARG A 339 -43.79 23.53 -16.26
CA ARG A 339 -45.11 24.08 -16.57
C ARG A 339 -45.60 25.17 -15.61
N CYS A 340 -45.03 25.31 -14.40
CA CYS A 340 -45.70 26.03 -13.31
C CYS A 340 -45.18 27.44 -12.98
N VAL A 341 -44.15 27.97 -13.64
CA VAL A 341 -43.64 29.31 -13.31
C VAL A 341 -44.18 30.34 -14.30
N THR A 342 -45.43 30.76 -14.11
CA THR A 342 -45.99 31.97 -14.75
C THR A 342 -45.75 33.17 -13.83
N CYS A 343 -45.16 34.23 -14.37
CA CYS A 343 -44.91 35.46 -13.61
C CYS A 343 -46.23 36.09 -13.17
N THR A 344 -46.43 36.30 -11.86
CA THR A 344 -47.69 36.84 -11.30
C THR A 344 -47.99 38.27 -11.74
N SER A 345 -46.98 39.05 -12.13
CA SER A 345 -47.17 40.42 -12.63
C SER A 345 -47.53 40.51 -14.11
N CYS A 346 -47.22 39.53 -14.95
CA CYS A 346 -47.47 39.61 -16.40
C CYS A 346 -48.07 38.36 -17.03
N TYR A 347 -48.35 37.32 -16.24
CA TYR A 347 -48.92 36.02 -16.63
C TYR A 347 -48.16 35.26 -17.73
N ARG A 348 -46.95 35.69 -18.11
CA ARG A 348 -46.12 34.99 -19.10
C ARG A 348 -45.37 33.83 -18.46
N ARG A 349 -45.22 32.74 -19.22
CA ARG A 349 -44.51 31.52 -18.82
C ARG A 349 -42.99 31.75 -18.84
N TYR A 350 -42.30 31.40 -17.77
CA TYR A 350 -40.84 31.47 -17.66
C TYR A 350 -40.18 30.63 -18.76
N ARG A 351 -39.21 31.20 -19.46
CA ARG A 351 -38.33 30.49 -20.40
C ARG A 351 -36.89 30.61 -19.92
N PRO A 352 -36.18 29.50 -19.65
CA PRO A 352 -34.77 29.57 -19.31
C PRO A 352 -33.98 30.18 -20.48
N GLY A 353 -33.00 31.03 -20.16
CA GLY A 353 -32.15 31.68 -21.16
C GLY A 353 -31.25 30.66 -21.86
N THR A 354 -31.12 30.74 -23.19
CA THR A 354 -30.45 29.72 -24.02
C THR A 354 -28.95 29.96 -24.24
N THR A 355 -28.36 31.02 -23.70
CA THR A 355 -26.95 31.36 -23.93
C THR A 355 -26.31 32.00 -22.69
N GLY A 356 -25.34 31.33 -22.09
CA GLY A 356 -24.59 31.87 -20.95
C GLY A 356 -23.45 30.98 -20.48
N THR A 357 -22.34 30.96 -21.22
CA THR A 357 -21.13 30.18 -20.93
C THR A 357 -20.22 30.79 -19.84
N MET A 358 -20.50 32.00 -19.35
CA MET A 358 -19.55 32.74 -18.47
C MET A 358 -19.78 32.59 -16.95
N LEU A 359 -20.97 32.19 -16.49
CA LEU A 359 -21.26 32.10 -15.04
C LEU A 359 -20.82 30.76 -14.41
N ASP A 360 -20.64 29.73 -15.24
CA ASP A 360 -20.23 28.37 -14.83
C ASP A 360 -18.85 28.34 -14.17
N GLU A 361 -17.87 29.01 -14.77
CA GLU A 361 -16.46 28.87 -14.35
C GLU A 361 -16.09 29.67 -13.10
N LYS A 362 -16.86 30.71 -12.75
CA LYS A 362 -16.53 31.65 -11.66
C LYS A 362 -17.41 31.51 -10.43
N CYS A 363 -18.66 31.10 -10.58
CA CYS A 363 -19.62 31.03 -9.47
C CYS A 363 -19.84 29.61 -8.94
N SER A 364 -19.46 28.57 -9.69
CA SER A 364 -19.59 27.19 -9.24
C SER A 364 -18.59 26.85 -8.11
N PRO A 365 -19.05 26.28 -6.98
CA PRO A 365 -18.16 25.79 -5.92
C PRO A 365 -17.33 24.58 -6.37
N VAL A 366 -17.75 23.86 -7.41
CA VAL A 366 -17.19 22.57 -7.83
C VAL A 366 -15.70 22.68 -8.15
N ARG A 367 -15.26 23.75 -8.81
CA ARG A 367 -13.84 23.92 -9.14
C ARG A 367 -12.98 24.10 -7.89
N ARG A 368 -13.45 24.87 -6.89
CA ARG A 368 -12.75 25.03 -5.62
C ARG A 368 -12.77 23.71 -4.84
N PHE A 369 -13.93 23.07 -4.79
CA PHE A 369 -14.13 21.78 -4.14
C PHE A 369 -13.15 20.72 -4.68
N LYS A 370 -13.11 20.51 -6.00
CA LYS A 370 -12.22 19.54 -6.67
C LYS A 370 -10.74 19.86 -6.44
N ARG A 371 -10.34 21.15 -6.45
CA ARG A 371 -8.97 21.54 -6.09
C ARG A 371 -8.61 21.19 -4.64
N GLY A 372 -9.56 21.29 -3.72
CA GLY A 372 -9.36 20.86 -2.34
C GLY A 372 -9.14 19.35 -2.24
N LEU A 373 -9.92 18.55 -2.97
CA LEU A 373 -9.71 17.10 -3.03
C LEU A 373 -8.32 16.73 -3.57
N VAL A 374 -7.90 17.35 -4.67
CA VAL A 374 -6.55 17.11 -5.24
C VAL A 374 -5.46 17.45 -4.22
N LYS A 375 -5.59 18.56 -3.49
CA LYS A 375 -4.63 18.93 -2.43
C LYS A 375 -4.56 17.90 -1.30
N ILE A 376 -5.68 17.27 -0.94
CA ILE A 376 -5.70 16.24 0.10
C ILE A 376 -4.95 15.00 -0.39
N VAL A 377 -5.24 14.53 -1.61
CA VAL A 377 -4.58 13.36 -2.21
C VAL A 377 -3.09 13.62 -2.45
N ASP A 378 -2.72 14.79 -2.96
CA ASP A 378 -1.32 15.19 -3.13
C ASP A 378 -0.60 15.35 -1.79
N GLY A 379 -1.35 15.64 -0.72
CA GLY A 379 -0.87 15.71 0.65
C GLY A 379 -0.59 14.36 1.30
N VAL A 380 -1.15 13.25 0.77
CA VAL A 380 -0.83 11.90 1.23
C VAL A 380 0.62 11.59 0.86
N LYS A 381 1.46 11.48 1.88
CA LYS A 381 2.87 11.10 1.74
C LYS A 381 3.02 9.62 2.02
N GLY A 382 3.98 8.99 1.32
CA GLY A 382 4.39 7.64 1.65
C GLY A 382 4.96 7.56 3.05
N ALA A 383 4.88 6.38 3.64
CA ALA A 383 5.42 6.12 4.96
C ALA A 383 6.95 6.27 4.93
N ASP A 384 7.50 6.93 5.96
CA ASP A 384 8.94 7.07 6.11
C ASP A 384 9.55 5.74 6.55
N PHE A 385 10.42 5.17 5.73
CA PHE A 385 11.09 3.90 6.03
C PHE A 385 11.87 3.96 7.34
N GLY A 386 12.44 5.12 7.71
CA GLY A 386 13.19 5.30 8.94
C GLY A 386 12.39 4.99 10.22
N MET A 387 11.05 5.12 10.17
CA MET A 387 10.16 4.76 11.28
C MET A 387 10.08 3.25 11.51
N PHE A 388 10.43 2.45 10.52
CA PHE A 388 10.35 0.98 10.53
C PHE A 388 11.73 0.32 10.43
N ALA A 389 12.79 1.13 10.39
CA ALA A 389 14.16 0.65 10.27
C ALA A 389 14.51 -0.27 11.45
N ARG A 390 15.09 -1.43 11.14
CA ARG A 390 15.55 -2.38 12.15
C ARG A 390 16.73 -1.77 12.91
N GLY A 391 16.66 -1.82 14.23
CA GLY A 391 17.55 -1.05 15.10
C GLY A 391 19.03 -1.35 14.86
N THR A 392 19.76 -0.39 14.31
CA THR A 392 21.21 -0.12 14.53
C THR A 392 21.62 1.23 13.91
N ASP A 393 20.79 2.28 14.06
CA ASP A 393 21.18 3.62 13.56
C ASP A 393 20.60 4.77 14.40
N ARG A 394 20.98 4.83 15.69
CA ARG A 394 21.28 6.13 16.30
C ARG A 394 22.72 6.44 15.92
N ARG A 395 22.92 7.10 14.79
CA ARG A 395 24.21 7.72 14.48
C ARG A 395 24.45 8.81 15.52
N ASP A 396 25.35 8.56 16.46
CA ASP A 396 26.02 9.63 17.20
C ASP A 396 26.83 10.41 16.18
N ASN A 397 26.25 11.54 15.77
CA ASN A 397 26.81 12.44 14.78
C ASN A 397 27.77 13.40 15.48
N ASP A 398 28.94 12.91 15.88
CA ASP A 398 30.04 13.77 16.35
C ASP A 398 31.12 13.88 15.27
N THR A 399 31.15 15.05 14.62
CA THR A 399 32.15 15.40 13.61
C THR A 399 33.40 16.06 14.20
N LYS A 400 34.57 15.54 13.74
CA LYS A 400 35.91 16.14 13.48
C LYS A 400 36.99 16.06 14.58
N PRO A 401 38.32 16.04 14.24
CA PRO A 401 38.97 16.56 13.01
C PRO A 401 39.83 15.58 12.19
N SER A 402 40.26 16.05 11.02
CA SER A 402 40.96 15.37 9.92
C SER A 402 42.31 14.73 10.31
N ASP A 403 42.35 13.41 10.29
CA ASP A 403 43.56 12.58 10.25
C ASP A 403 43.29 11.39 9.30
N LEU A 404 44.33 10.68 8.86
CA LEU A 404 44.29 9.57 7.89
C LEU A 404 43.24 8.49 8.26
N TRP A 405 42.95 8.38 9.55
CA TRP A 405 41.93 7.52 10.16
C TRP A 405 40.48 7.85 9.75
N ASN A 406 40.19 9.10 9.37
CA ASN A 406 38.86 9.47 8.86
C ASN A 406 38.66 9.06 7.40
N SER A 407 39.74 8.89 6.63
CA SER A 407 39.69 8.46 5.24
C SER A 407 39.34 6.97 5.11
N VAL A 408 39.74 6.15 6.09
CA VAL A 408 39.42 4.72 6.14
C VAL A 408 37.98 4.47 6.61
N GLN A 409 37.36 5.45 7.28
CA GLN A 409 35.97 5.34 7.75
C GLN A 409 34.92 5.67 6.68
N PHE A 410 35.30 6.27 5.55
CA PHE A 410 34.38 6.74 4.50
C PHE A 410 34.90 6.52 3.06
N ALA A 411 35.66 5.44 2.80
CA ALA A 411 36.03 5.03 1.44
C ALA A 411 35.08 3.95 0.92
#